data_AF-A0A2V8IM88-F1
#
_entry.id   AF-A0A2V8IM88-F1
#
_cell.length_a   1.000
_cell.length_b   1.000
_cell.length_c   1.000
_cell.angle_alpha   90.00
_cell.angle_beta   90.00
_cell.angle_gamma   90.00
#
_symmetry.space_group_name_H-M   'P 1'
#
loop_
_entity.id
_entity.type
_entity.pdbx_description
1 polymer ?
#
loop_
_entity_poly.entity_id
_entity_poly.type
_entity_poly.pdbx_seq_one_letter_code
_entity_poly.pdbx_strand_id
1 'polypeptide(L)'
;MKHWLRLLVAISAALAARPAYAQNEAALKEYFEGRSVVVKLDMPATSDGIDVFPDARRPLNFGDYSERIKSSGVAIRSGNSALVTRVRVKDKLLEFQLGGGGFGTFGDDTSTSVYIPDTPKSKREKDLEQQVKHETDAARKRRVQRELDDVRAERRREDSRNEAVKATAEEQKKQRIAEQRLHAGSRFNIRYQNGVPPGLEPAGIMRALAGYVDFPFATDQRPAEAHVETPELRAPIAAAGAIYKGMTLADAEQAFGRAEKTSERTEGALRVVTATFSRDDQRIVGEFVEGVLIRYSISSR
;
A
#
# COMPACT_ATOMS: atom_id res chain seq x y z
N MET A 1 -36.83 64.95 22.28
CA MET A 1 -37.88 64.35 23.14
C MET A 1 -38.04 62.90 22.76
N LYS A 2 -38.12 62.05 23.79
CA LYS A 2 -38.20 60.58 23.77
C LYS A 2 -39.41 60.07 22.98
N HIS A 3 -39.35 58.82 22.51
CA HIS A 3 -40.19 57.67 22.93
C HIS A 3 -39.93 56.50 21.94
N TRP A 4 -39.14 55.51 22.37
CA TRP A 4 -39.57 54.16 22.81
C TRP A 4 -39.76 53.16 21.65
N LEU A 5 -38.81 52.24 21.49
CA LEU A 5 -38.78 50.90 22.11
C LEU A 5 -39.58 49.88 21.27
N ARG A 6 -38.86 49.14 20.41
CA ARG A 6 -39.28 47.79 19.99
C ARG A 6 -38.07 46.86 20.08
N LEU A 7 -38.11 46.07 21.14
CA LEU A 7 -37.27 44.92 21.42
C LEU A 7 -37.78 43.79 20.53
N LEU A 8 -36.93 43.24 19.65
CA LEU A 8 -37.19 41.96 19.00
C LEU A 8 -35.94 41.09 19.12
N VAL A 9 -36.20 39.91 19.66
CA VAL A 9 -35.27 38.88 20.10
C VAL A 9 -34.39 38.43 18.93
N ALA A 10 -33.08 38.68 19.04
CA ALA A 10 -32.10 38.07 18.16
C ALA A 10 -31.84 36.62 18.65
N ILE A 11 -32.61 35.67 18.14
CA ILE A 11 -32.22 34.26 18.19
C ILE A 11 -31.09 34.10 17.18
N SER A 12 -29.86 34.25 17.64
CA SER A 12 -28.66 33.87 16.87
C SER A 12 -28.64 32.35 16.72
N ALA A 13 -29.35 31.84 15.70
CA ALA A 13 -29.11 30.52 15.16
C ALA A 13 -27.74 30.55 14.47
N ALA A 14 -26.68 30.35 15.26
CA ALA A 14 -25.38 29.98 14.73
C ALA A 14 -25.51 28.55 14.16
N LEU A 15 -26.05 28.44 12.94
CA LEU A 15 -25.78 27.29 12.10
C LEU A 15 -24.26 27.25 11.95
N ALA A 16 -23.61 26.35 12.69
CA ALA A 16 -22.25 25.96 12.39
C ALA A 16 -22.27 25.47 10.94
N ALA A 17 -21.82 26.31 10.01
CA ALA A 17 -21.56 25.91 8.64
C ALA A 17 -20.52 24.78 8.72
N ARG A 18 -20.99 23.53 8.68
CA ARG A 18 -20.10 22.38 8.56
C ARG A 18 -19.27 22.65 7.31
N PRO A 19 -17.93 22.55 7.37
CA PRO A 19 -17.11 22.73 6.18
C PRO A 19 -17.65 21.78 5.10
N ALA A 20 -17.85 22.28 3.87
CA ALA A 20 -18.46 21.51 2.78
C ALA A 20 -17.80 20.14 2.56
N TYR A 21 -16.51 20.02 2.90
CA TYR A 21 -15.75 18.78 2.90
C TYR A 21 -16.29 17.71 3.86
N ALA A 22 -16.80 18.07 5.04
CA ALA A 22 -17.31 17.12 6.02
C ALA A 22 -18.67 16.53 5.63
N GLN A 23 -19.54 17.32 4.98
CA GLN A 23 -20.80 16.83 4.44
C GLN A 23 -20.55 15.84 3.30
N ASN A 24 -19.58 16.15 2.44
CA ASN A 24 -19.23 15.29 1.32
C ASN A 24 -18.44 14.04 1.75
N GLU A 25 -17.51 14.16 2.69
CA GLU A 25 -16.76 13.01 3.24
C GLU A 25 -17.72 11.98 3.85
N ALA A 26 -18.77 12.41 4.59
CA ALA A 26 -19.74 11.49 5.18
C ALA A 26 -20.46 10.65 4.11
N ALA A 27 -20.93 11.27 3.02
CA ALA A 27 -21.58 10.56 1.92
C ALA A 27 -20.62 9.60 1.21
N LEU A 28 -19.36 10.00 1.02
CA LEU A 28 -18.33 9.12 0.45
C LEU A 28 -18.06 7.90 1.34
N LYS A 29 -18.00 8.09 2.66
CA LYS A 29 -17.83 6.98 3.60
C LYS A 29 -18.98 6.01 3.56
N GLU A 30 -20.21 6.51 3.65
CA GLU A 30 -21.42 5.68 3.58
C GLU A 30 -21.51 4.88 2.27
N TYR A 31 -21.05 5.46 1.16
CA TYR A 31 -21.07 4.79 -0.14
C TYR A 31 -19.99 3.72 -0.29
N PHE A 32 -18.79 3.91 0.26
CA PHE A 32 -17.65 3.02 -0.01
C PHE A 32 -17.27 2.12 1.17
N GLU A 33 -17.22 2.65 2.39
CA GLU A 33 -16.72 1.91 3.55
C GLU A 33 -17.60 0.68 3.81
N GLY A 34 -16.96 -0.45 4.15
CA GLY A 34 -17.63 -1.73 4.35
C GLY A 34 -18.00 -2.47 3.07
N ARG A 35 -17.76 -1.90 1.89
CA ARG A 35 -17.95 -2.58 0.59
C ARG A 35 -16.64 -3.15 0.07
N SER A 36 -16.75 -4.21 -0.72
CA SER A 36 -15.59 -4.84 -1.36
C SER A 36 -15.38 -4.34 -2.77
N VAL A 37 -14.12 -4.10 -3.13
CA VAL A 37 -13.67 -3.77 -4.49
C VAL A 37 -12.72 -4.85 -4.98
N VAL A 38 -12.42 -4.88 -6.29
CA VAL A 38 -11.39 -5.77 -6.85
C VAL A 38 -10.26 -4.92 -7.41
N VAL A 39 -9.03 -5.16 -6.99
CA VAL A 39 -7.87 -4.39 -7.47
C VAL A 39 -7.33 -4.99 -8.78
N LYS A 40 -6.88 -4.15 -9.71
CA LYS A 40 -6.35 -4.56 -11.03
C LYS A 40 -4.82 -4.57 -11.10
N LEU A 41 -4.18 -4.21 -10.00
CA LEU A 41 -2.73 -4.23 -9.86
C LEU A 41 -2.36 -4.66 -8.44
N ASP A 42 -1.12 -5.11 -8.28
CA ASP A 42 -0.57 -5.44 -6.98
C ASP A 42 -0.48 -4.18 -6.12
N MET A 43 -0.98 -4.25 -4.89
CA MET A 43 -1.00 -3.16 -3.94
C MET A 43 0.15 -3.28 -2.94
N PRO A 44 0.95 -2.22 -2.73
CA PRO A 44 2.13 -2.29 -1.88
C PRO A 44 1.73 -2.35 -0.40
N ALA A 45 2.51 -3.10 0.39
CA ALA A 45 2.32 -3.32 1.83
C ALA A 45 2.88 -2.16 2.68
N THR A 46 2.50 -0.93 2.33
CA THR A 46 2.98 0.29 2.96
C THR A 46 1.86 1.30 3.08
N SER A 47 1.91 2.12 4.13
CA SER A 47 1.02 3.25 4.24
C SER A 47 1.23 4.22 3.08
N ASP A 48 2.37 4.34 2.41
CA ASP A 48 2.44 5.26 1.26
C ASP A 48 1.50 4.90 0.10
N GLY A 49 1.08 3.63 0.00
CA GLY A 49 0.07 3.18 -0.95
C GLY A 49 0.44 3.49 -2.39
N ILE A 50 -0.55 3.86 -3.21
CA ILE A 50 -0.38 4.22 -4.62
C ILE A 50 -0.94 5.62 -4.87
N ASP A 51 -0.12 6.50 -5.44
CA ASP A 51 -0.57 7.85 -5.80
C ASP A 51 -1.22 7.84 -7.20
N VAL A 52 -2.47 8.34 -7.26
CA VAL A 52 -3.24 8.49 -8.50
C VAL A 52 -3.52 9.98 -8.73
N PHE A 53 -3.25 10.46 -9.94
CA PHE A 53 -3.41 11.86 -10.34
C PHE A 53 -4.46 11.98 -11.44
N PRO A 54 -5.75 12.17 -11.12
CA PRO A 54 -6.84 12.12 -12.10
C PRO A 54 -6.71 13.17 -13.22
N ASP A 55 -6.15 14.33 -12.89
CA ASP A 55 -6.01 15.46 -13.80
C ASP A 55 -4.73 15.40 -14.66
N ALA A 56 -3.85 14.43 -14.40
CA ALA A 56 -2.58 14.30 -15.10
C ALA A 56 -2.73 13.47 -16.39
N ARG A 57 -1.93 13.81 -17.42
CA ARG A 57 -1.81 12.99 -18.65
C ARG A 57 -1.40 11.55 -18.36
N ARG A 58 -0.60 11.35 -17.31
CA ARG A 58 -0.23 10.03 -16.76
C ARG A 58 -0.74 9.97 -15.32
N PRO A 59 -1.87 9.30 -15.07
CA PRO A 59 -2.47 9.27 -13.74
C PRO A 59 -1.69 8.46 -12.71
N LEU A 60 -0.69 7.68 -13.10
CA LEU A 60 0.15 6.87 -12.22
C LEU A 60 1.62 7.03 -12.62
N ASN A 61 2.51 7.14 -11.63
CA ASN A 61 3.94 6.99 -11.82
C ASN A 61 4.35 5.52 -11.62
N PHE A 62 4.65 4.83 -12.70
CA PHE A 62 5.06 3.42 -12.67
C PHE A 62 6.44 3.20 -12.04
N GLY A 63 7.32 4.20 -12.05
CA GLY A 63 8.62 4.14 -11.38
C GLY A 63 8.45 4.02 -9.87
N ASP A 64 7.77 5.00 -9.27
CA ASP A 64 7.47 5.03 -7.83
C ASP A 64 6.68 3.80 -7.40
N TYR A 65 5.71 3.38 -8.21
CA TYR A 65 4.94 2.15 -7.98
C TYR A 65 5.84 0.92 -7.88
N SER A 66 6.72 0.71 -8.87
CA SER A 66 7.63 -0.45 -8.88
C SER A 66 8.59 -0.44 -7.69
N GLU A 67 9.11 0.73 -7.32
CA GLU A 67 9.99 0.89 -6.16
C GLU A 67 9.27 0.54 -4.85
N ARG A 68 8.02 0.96 -4.68
CA ARG A 68 7.19 0.61 -3.51
C ARG A 68 6.93 -0.89 -3.43
N ILE A 69 6.61 -1.55 -4.54
CA ILE A 69 6.40 -3.01 -4.56
C ILE A 69 7.68 -3.75 -4.18
N LYS A 70 8.84 -3.33 -4.70
CA LYS A 70 10.13 -3.95 -4.38
C LYS A 70 10.53 -3.77 -2.91
N SER A 71 10.32 -2.58 -2.36
CA SER A 71 10.77 -2.22 -1.01
C SER A 71 9.84 -2.70 0.09
N SER A 72 8.52 -2.70 -0.16
CA SER A 72 7.52 -3.04 0.85
C SER A 72 6.85 -4.40 0.65
N GLY A 73 6.95 -4.98 -0.55
CA GLY A 73 6.22 -6.19 -0.91
C GLY A 73 4.76 -5.92 -1.29
N VAL A 74 4.02 -6.99 -1.59
CA VAL A 74 2.62 -6.93 -2.03
C VAL A 74 1.70 -7.34 -0.88
N ALA A 75 0.81 -6.45 -0.45
CA ALA A 75 -0.23 -6.75 0.55
C ALA A 75 -1.49 -7.33 -0.10
N ILE A 76 -1.90 -6.80 -1.25
CA ILE A 76 -3.10 -7.25 -1.97
C ILE A 76 -2.70 -7.49 -3.41
N ARG A 77 -2.88 -8.73 -3.89
CA ARG A 77 -2.53 -9.09 -5.27
C ARG A 77 -3.59 -8.57 -6.25
N SER A 78 -3.16 -8.28 -7.48
CA SER A 78 -4.07 -8.03 -8.60
C SER A 78 -5.11 -9.16 -8.73
N GLY A 79 -6.34 -8.79 -9.03
CA GLY A 79 -7.50 -9.68 -9.13
C GLY A 79 -8.16 -10.04 -7.80
N ASN A 80 -7.53 -9.72 -6.65
CA ASN A 80 -8.12 -10.02 -5.35
C ASN A 80 -9.14 -8.96 -4.95
N SER A 81 -10.15 -9.42 -4.21
CA SER A 81 -11.10 -8.53 -3.56
C SER A 81 -10.55 -7.98 -2.25
N ALA A 82 -10.81 -6.71 -1.97
CA ALA A 82 -10.42 -6.05 -0.74
C ALA A 82 -11.57 -5.18 -0.19
N LEU A 83 -11.76 -5.21 1.12
CA LEU A 83 -12.71 -4.36 1.82
C LEU A 83 -12.23 -2.91 1.84
N VAL A 84 -13.08 -1.96 1.50
CA VAL A 84 -12.79 -0.55 1.72
C VAL A 84 -12.97 -0.26 3.21
N THR A 85 -11.86 -0.01 3.91
CA THR A 85 -11.87 0.18 5.37
C THR A 85 -12.06 1.63 5.76
N ARG A 86 -11.55 2.56 4.95
CA ARG A 86 -11.64 3.97 5.24
C ARG A 86 -11.54 4.85 4.00
N VAL A 87 -12.40 5.86 3.93
CA VAL A 87 -12.30 6.96 2.97
C VAL A 87 -12.07 8.25 3.73
N ARG A 88 -10.97 8.96 3.41
CA ARG A 88 -10.60 10.21 4.10
C ARG A 88 -10.31 11.31 3.11
N VAL A 89 -11.06 12.39 3.18
CA VAL A 89 -10.79 13.60 2.39
C VAL A 89 -9.79 14.47 3.16
N LYS A 90 -8.79 14.97 2.45
CA LYS A 90 -7.82 15.98 2.91
C LYS A 90 -7.78 17.12 1.91
N ASP A 91 -7.06 18.20 2.24
CA ASP A 91 -7.01 19.39 1.39
C ASP A 91 -6.55 19.11 -0.05
N LYS A 92 -5.49 18.30 -0.21
CA LYS A 92 -4.86 18.02 -1.52
C LYS A 92 -5.07 16.61 -2.04
N LEU A 93 -5.60 15.71 -1.22
CA LEU A 93 -5.76 14.31 -1.60
C LEU A 93 -6.94 13.66 -0.90
N LEU A 94 -7.40 12.56 -1.48
CA LEU A 94 -8.32 11.62 -0.86
C LEU A 94 -7.60 10.30 -0.63
N GLU A 95 -7.69 9.75 0.59
CA GLU A 95 -7.19 8.42 0.91
C GLU A 95 -8.31 7.40 0.80
N PHE A 96 -8.06 6.32 0.07
CA PHE A 96 -8.98 5.21 -0.14
C PHE A 96 -8.31 3.92 0.33
N GLN A 97 -8.58 3.52 1.58
CA GLN A 97 -7.90 2.42 2.27
C GLN A 97 -8.58 1.08 2.02
N LEU A 98 -7.76 0.03 1.81
CA LEU A 98 -8.16 -1.30 1.38
C LEU A 98 -7.59 -2.36 2.32
N GLY A 99 -8.44 -3.10 3.01
CA GLY A 99 -8.05 -4.14 3.97
C GLY A 99 -7.23 -3.60 5.15
N GLY A 100 -7.19 -2.28 5.34
CA GLY A 100 -6.30 -1.57 6.25
C GLY A 100 -5.55 -0.43 5.53
N GLY A 101 -4.97 0.51 6.27
CA GLY A 101 -4.34 1.72 5.69
C GLY A 101 -2.93 1.51 5.14
N GLY A 102 -2.42 0.28 5.13
CA GLY A 102 -1.02 -0.05 4.94
C GLY A 102 -0.19 0.13 6.22
N PHE A 103 0.98 -0.51 6.25
CA PHE A 103 1.87 -0.49 7.42
C PHE A 103 2.67 0.82 7.52
N GLY A 104 2.85 1.33 8.74
CA GLY A 104 3.45 2.63 9.01
C GLY A 104 2.40 3.72 9.25
N THR A 105 1.21 3.33 9.71
CA THR A 105 0.19 4.24 10.25
C THR A 105 0.42 4.49 11.75
N PHE A 106 -0.30 5.46 12.33
CA PHE A 106 -0.13 5.83 13.74
C PHE A 106 -0.37 4.64 14.68
N GLY A 107 0.67 4.17 15.35
CA GLY A 107 0.65 3.00 16.24
C GLY A 107 1.54 1.84 15.78
N ASP A 108 2.00 1.84 14.52
CA ASP A 108 2.87 0.77 13.99
C ASP A 108 4.33 0.96 14.44
N ASP A 109 4.97 -0.10 14.96
CA ASP A 109 6.40 -0.11 15.23
C ASP A 109 7.17 -0.35 13.93
N THR A 110 7.62 0.75 13.31
CA THR A 110 8.40 0.71 12.07
C THR A 110 9.88 0.44 12.29
N SER A 111 10.36 0.44 13.55
CA SER A 111 11.77 0.28 13.88
C SER A 111 12.15 -1.20 13.90
N THR A 112 13.19 -1.54 13.15
CA THR A 112 13.75 -2.90 13.14
C THR A 112 14.85 -3.10 14.19
N SER A 113 15.29 -2.03 14.84
CA SER A 113 16.37 -2.07 15.84
C SER A 113 15.87 -2.50 17.21
N VAL A 114 16.71 -3.23 17.94
CA VAL A 114 16.50 -3.61 19.34
C VAL A 114 17.65 -3.05 20.18
N TYR A 115 17.32 -2.46 21.32
CA TYR A 115 18.33 -1.97 22.26
C TYR A 115 18.77 -3.09 23.19
N ILE A 116 20.04 -3.48 23.11
CA ILE A 116 20.73 -4.32 24.09
C ILE A 116 22.00 -3.55 24.50
N PRO A 117 22.15 -3.16 25.77
CA PRO A 117 23.32 -2.40 26.22
C PRO A 117 24.58 -3.27 26.27
N ASP A 118 25.74 -2.63 26.05
CA ASP A 118 27.04 -3.24 26.29
C ASP A 118 27.25 -3.54 27.78
N THR A 119 28.08 -4.54 28.08
CA THR A 119 28.42 -4.90 29.45
C THR A 119 29.29 -3.78 30.05
N PRO A 120 28.86 -3.16 31.16
CA PRO A 120 29.65 -2.10 31.77
C PRO A 120 30.96 -2.64 32.35
N LYS A 121 32.02 -1.81 32.36
CA LYS A 121 33.27 -2.16 33.05
C LYS A 121 33.00 -2.47 34.52
N SER A 122 33.48 -3.62 34.98
CA SER A 122 33.37 -4.01 36.39
C SER A 122 34.23 -3.09 37.28
N LYS A 123 33.91 -3.04 38.58
CA LYS A 123 34.75 -2.34 39.56
C LYS A 123 36.20 -2.87 39.55
N ARG A 124 36.36 -4.20 39.47
CA ARG A 124 37.67 -4.87 39.39
C ARG A 124 38.46 -4.43 38.16
N GLU A 125 37.84 -4.33 36.99
CA GLU A 125 38.50 -3.84 35.77
C GLU A 125 39.04 -2.42 35.96
N LYS A 126 38.22 -1.53 36.53
CA LYS A 126 38.62 -0.15 36.82
C LYS A 126 39.77 -0.08 37.83
N ASP A 127 39.71 -0.90 38.88
CA ASP A 127 40.74 -0.96 39.92
C ASP A 127 42.08 -1.48 39.35
N LEU A 128 42.04 -2.51 38.49
CA LEU A 128 43.21 -3.04 37.80
C LEU A 128 43.81 -2.03 36.81
N GLU A 129 42.98 -1.26 36.09
CA GLU A 129 43.43 -0.16 35.22
C GLU A 129 44.22 0.90 36.02
N GLN A 130 43.74 1.27 37.21
CA GLN A 130 44.45 2.20 38.09
C GLN A 130 45.74 1.60 38.63
N GLN A 131 45.73 0.32 39.04
CA GLN A 131 46.93 -0.37 39.52
C GLN A 131 48.02 -0.43 38.44
N VAL A 132 47.68 -0.80 37.20
CA VAL A 132 48.65 -0.79 36.07
C VAL A 132 49.23 0.62 35.85
N LYS A 133 48.41 1.65 36.00
CA LYS A 133 48.81 3.05 35.80
C LYS A 133 49.80 3.54 36.85
N HIS A 134 49.71 3.05 38.09
CA HIS A 134 50.51 3.52 39.22
C HIS A 134 51.63 2.56 39.63
N GLU A 135 51.64 1.33 39.11
CA GLU A 135 52.68 0.34 39.41
C GLU A 135 54.00 0.64 38.70
N THR A 136 55.09 0.65 39.46
CA THR A 136 56.45 0.93 38.99
C THR A 136 57.29 -0.34 38.84
N ASP A 137 56.99 -1.40 39.61
CA ASP A 137 57.70 -2.67 39.48
C ASP A 137 57.27 -3.42 38.21
N ALA A 138 58.23 -3.74 37.35
CA ALA A 138 57.96 -4.35 36.05
C ALA A 138 57.34 -5.75 36.15
N ALA A 139 57.72 -6.55 37.15
CA ALA A 139 57.22 -7.91 37.31
C ALA A 139 55.78 -7.91 37.84
N ARG A 140 55.48 -7.01 38.80
CA ARG A 140 54.14 -6.81 39.35
C ARG A 140 53.21 -6.20 38.33
N LYS A 141 53.65 -5.17 37.59
CA LYS A 141 52.88 -4.56 36.50
C LYS A 141 52.45 -5.59 35.45
N ARG A 142 53.35 -6.49 35.03
CA ARG A 142 53.00 -7.59 34.10
C ARG A 142 51.93 -8.54 34.67
N ARG A 143 51.94 -8.79 35.97
CA ARG A 143 50.94 -9.65 36.63
C ARG A 143 49.56 -9.00 36.65
N VAL A 144 49.49 -7.73 37.06
CA VAL A 144 48.25 -6.93 37.07
C VAL A 144 47.71 -6.75 35.65
N GLN A 145 48.59 -6.54 34.67
CA GLN A 145 48.21 -6.43 33.26
C GLN A 145 47.55 -7.71 32.74
N ARG A 146 48.09 -8.90 33.06
CA ARG A 146 47.46 -10.18 32.68
C ARG A 146 46.05 -10.31 33.27
N GLU A 147 45.88 -9.98 34.55
CA GLU A 147 44.58 -10.02 35.20
C GLU A 147 43.58 -9.01 34.58
N LEU A 148 44.05 -7.81 34.21
CA LEU A 148 43.25 -6.84 33.49
C LEU A 148 42.83 -7.36 32.12
N ASP A 149 43.75 -8.00 31.39
CA ASP A 149 43.48 -8.57 30.07
C ASP A 149 42.48 -9.73 30.14
N ASP A 150 42.54 -10.55 31.20
CA ASP A 150 41.58 -11.63 31.48
C ASP A 150 40.17 -11.07 31.73
N VAL A 151 40.04 -10.06 32.60
CA VAL A 151 38.75 -9.41 32.90
C VAL A 151 38.19 -8.71 31.66
N ARG A 152 39.05 -8.04 30.87
CA ARG A 152 38.64 -7.44 29.59
C ARG A 152 38.22 -8.50 28.58
N ALA A 153 38.90 -9.64 28.53
CA ALA A 153 38.53 -10.74 27.64
C ALA A 153 37.18 -11.33 28.01
N GLU A 154 36.87 -11.45 29.31
CA GLU A 154 35.55 -11.87 29.78
C GLU A 154 34.46 -10.89 29.38
N ARG A 155 34.66 -9.59 29.62
CA ARG A 155 33.72 -8.56 29.18
C ARG A 155 33.49 -8.59 27.67
N ARG A 156 34.57 -8.69 26.87
CA ARG A 156 34.45 -8.80 25.39
C ARG A 156 33.67 -10.03 24.94
N ARG A 157 33.79 -11.17 25.65
CA ARG A 157 33.00 -12.37 25.36
C ARG A 157 31.52 -12.11 25.62
N GLU A 158 31.20 -11.42 26.71
CA GLU A 158 29.81 -11.06 27.03
C GLU A 158 29.25 -10.04 26.03
N ASP A 159 30.01 -9.00 25.68
CA ASP A 159 29.62 -8.04 24.65
C ASP A 159 29.38 -8.73 23.29
N SER A 160 30.21 -9.71 22.93
CA SER A 160 30.02 -10.51 21.72
C SER A 160 28.74 -11.36 21.77
N ARG A 161 28.38 -11.89 22.94
CA ARG A 161 27.10 -12.60 23.13
C ARG A 161 25.93 -11.64 23.01
N ASN A 162 26.01 -10.47 23.64
CA ASN A 162 24.97 -9.44 23.57
C ASN A 162 24.75 -8.99 22.13
N GLU A 163 25.81 -8.80 21.34
CA GLU A 163 25.70 -8.45 19.93
C GLU A 163 25.06 -9.58 19.10
N ALA A 164 25.40 -10.85 19.36
CA ALA A 164 24.77 -11.98 18.69
C ALA A 164 23.27 -12.10 19.04
N VAL A 165 22.90 -11.87 20.30
CA VAL A 165 21.50 -11.83 20.75
C VAL A 165 20.77 -10.65 20.09
N LYS A 166 21.41 -9.48 20.01
CA LYS A 166 20.86 -8.29 19.36
C LYS A 166 20.58 -8.55 17.89
N ALA A 167 21.55 -9.09 17.15
CA ALA A 167 21.38 -9.42 15.73
C ALA A 167 20.23 -10.41 15.52
N THR A 168 20.12 -11.44 16.37
CA THR A 168 19.01 -12.41 16.30
C THR A 168 17.65 -11.75 16.61
N ALA A 169 17.61 -10.88 17.63
CA ALA A 169 16.39 -10.17 18.01
C ALA A 169 15.94 -9.16 16.94
N GLU A 170 16.88 -8.47 16.29
CA GLU A 170 16.60 -7.59 15.15
C GLU A 170 16.07 -8.38 13.96
N GLU A 171 16.64 -9.54 13.64
CA GLU A 171 16.15 -10.39 12.56
C GLU A 171 14.72 -10.91 12.82
N GLN A 172 14.45 -11.38 14.04
CA GLN A 172 13.08 -11.76 14.45
C GLN A 172 12.13 -10.57 14.38
N LYS A 173 12.56 -9.37 14.79
CA LYS A 173 11.74 -8.16 14.73
C LYS A 173 11.45 -7.77 13.28
N LYS A 174 12.43 -7.85 12.38
CA LYS A 174 12.25 -7.64 10.94
C LYS A 174 11.21 -8.59 10.36
N GLN A 175 11.28 -9.87 10.71
CA GLN A 175 10.32 -10.88 10.24
C GLN A 175 8.90 -10.56 10.72
N ARG A 176 8.72 -10.24 12.02
CA ARG A 176 7.40 -9.83 12.56
C ARG A 176 6.85 -8.58 11.87
N ILE A 177 7.69 -7.57 11.65
CA ILE A 177 7.30 -6.35 10.93
C ILE A 177 6.91 -6.68 9.48
N ALA A 178 7.64 -7.55 8.80
CA ALA A 178 7.32 -7.98 7.45
C ALA A 178 5.97 -8.72 7.38
N GLU A 179 5.69 -9.60 8.35
CA GLU A 179 4.40 -10.29 8.45
C GLU A 179 3.25 -9.30 8.71
N GLN A 180 3.43 -8.38 9.66
CA GLN A 180 2.45 -7.32 9.93
C GLN A 180 2.18 -6.47 8.70
N ARG A 181 3.21 -6.16 7.90
CA ARG A 181 3.05 -5.43 6.63
C ARG A 181 2.10 -6.11 5.67
N LEU A 182 2.26 -7.42 5.48
CA LEU A 182 1.42 -8.18 4.55
C LEU A 182 -0.07 -8.15 4.95
N HIS A 183 -0.37 -8.01 6.24
CA HIS A 183 -1.73 -7.96 6.77
C HIS A 183 -2.29 -6.55 7.00
N ALA A 184 -1.47 -5.50 6.92
CA ALA A 184 -1.88 -4.12 7.21
C ALA A 184 -2.74 -3.46 6.10
N GLY A 185 -2.95 -4.15 4.98
CA GLY A 185 -3.68 -3.62 3.83
C GLY A 185 -2.87 -2.65 2.98
N SER A 186 -3.54 -1.78 2.24
CA SER A 186 -2.93 -0.77 1.38
C SER A 186 -3.88 0.40 1.13
N ARG A 187 -3.46 1.41 0.36
CA ARG A 187 -4.36 2.51 -0.01
C ARG A 187 -4.04 3.12 -1.36
N PHE A 188 -5.04 3.77 -1.96
CA PHE A 188 -4.82 4.76 -3.01
C PHE A 188 -4.86 6.17 -2.40
N ASN A 189 -3.91 7.02 -2.80
CA ASN A 189 -3.95 8.45 -2.56
C ASN A 189 -4.32 9.14 -3.87
N ILE A 190 -5.57 9.58 -3.99
CA ILE A 190 -6.04 10.32 -5.15
C ILE A 190 -5.67 11.79 -4.96
N ARG A 191 -4.67 12.27 -5.70
CA ARG A 191 -4.07 13.60 -5.57
C ARG A 191 -4.60 14.53 -6.64
N TYR A 192 -5.07 15.69 -6.21
CA TYR A 192 -5.61 16.73 -7.07
C TYR A 192 -4.67 17.93 -7.09
N GLN A 193 -4.41 18.49 -8.28
CA GLN A 193 -3.46 19.60 -8.42
C GLN A 193 -3.94 20.87 -7.71
N ASN A 194 -5.24 21.14 -7.79
CA ASN A 194 -5.87 22.34 -7.24
C ASN A 194 -6.67 22.06 -5.96
N GLY A 195 -6.31 20.98 -5.24
CA GLY A 195 -7.08 20.51 -4.08
C GLY A 195 -8.26 19.62 -4.46
N VAL A 196 -8.79 18.91 -3.46
CA VAL A 196 -9.94 18.02 -3.68
C VAL A 196 -11.16 18.85 -4.09
N PRO A 197 -11.86 18.54 -5.20
CA PRO A 197 -13.01 19.31 -5.64
C PRO A 197 -14.11 19.38 -4.58
N PRO A 198 -14.69 20.57 -4.32
CA PRO A 198 -15.85 20.68 -3.44
C PRO A 198 -17.03 19.91 -4.06
N GLY A 199 -17.68 19.05 -3.28
CA GLY A 199 -18.79 18.21 -3.77
C GLY A 199 -18.35 17.00 -4.61
N LEU A 200 -17.10 16.54 -4.49
CA LEU A 200 -16.65 15.27 -5.09
C LEU A 200 -17.59 14.10 -4.77
N GLU A 201 -18.31 13.62 -5.77
CA GLU A 201 -19.24 12.49 -5.64
C GLU A 201 -18.55 11.12 -5.76
N PRO A 202 -19.21 10.02 -5.33
CA PRO A 202 -18.67 8.67 -5.49
C PRO A 202 -18.28 8.32 -6.93
N ALA A 203 -19.08 8.75 -7.90
CA ALA A 203 -18.80 8.54 -9.32
C ALA A 203 -17.46 9.17 -9.75
N GLY A 204 -17.05 10.28 -9.13
CA GLY A 204 -15.77 10.92 -9.39
C GLY A 204 -14.58 10.06 -8.94
N ILE A 205 -14.68 9.46 -7.74
CA ILE A 205 -13.65 8.55 -7.21
C ILE A 205 -13.57 7.28 -8.07
N MET A 206 -14.72 6.70 -8.40
CA MET A 206 -14.75 5.52 -9.26
C MET A 206 -14.13 5.78 -10.62
N ARG A 207 -14.40 6.94 -11.23
CA ARG A 207 -13.78 7.33 -12.49
C ARG A 207 -12.26 7.50 -12.36
N ALA A 208 -11.79 8.12 -11.28
CA ALA A 208 -10.36 8.26 -11.00
C ALA A 208 -9.65 6.91 -10.85
N LEU A 209 -10.35 5.91 -10.29
CA LEU A 209 -9.80 4.58 -10.02
C LEU A 209 -10.19 3.51 -11.05
N ALA A 210 -10.97 3.81 -12.09
CA ALA A 210 -11.53 2.81 -13.00
C ALA A 210 -10.46 1.96 -13.72
N GLY A 211 -9.27 2.53 -13.95
CA GLY A 211 -8.13 1.81 -14.53
C GLY A 211 -7.45 0.82 -13.57
N TYR A 212 -7.75 0.90 -12.28
CA TYR A 212 -7.01 0.28 -11.19
C TYR A 212 -7.88 -0.57 -10.24
N VAL A 213 -9.18 -0.31 -10.24
CA VAL A 213 -10.14 -0.90 -9.32
C VAL A 213 -11.45 -1.17 -10.06
N ASP A 214 -12.03 -2.34 -9.84
CA ASP A 214 -13.42 -2.63 -10.17
C ASP A 214 -14.31 -2.48 -8.94
N PHE A 215 -15.52 -1.97 -9.16
CA PHE A 215 -16.52 -1.71 -8.13
C PHE A 215 -17.77 -2.57 -8.38
N PRO A 216 -17.80 -3.85 -7.96
CA PRO A 216 -18.89 -4.77 -8.30
C PRO A 216 -20.27 -4.29 -7.85
N PHE A 217 -20.34 -3.58 -6.73
CA PHE A 217 -21.58 -3.03 -6.17
C PHE A 217 -22.13 -1.82 -6.93
N ALA A 218 -21.36 -1.21 -7.84
CA ALA A 218 -21.84 -0.05 -8.60
C ALA A 218 -22.78 -0.46 -9.74
N THR A 219 -22.76 -1.73 -10.15
CA THR A 219 -23.69 -2.30 -11.12
C THR A 219 -25.12 -2.43 -10.59
N ASP A 220 -25.30 -2.39 -9.27
CA ASP A 220 -26.61 -2.52 -8.60
C ASP A 220 -27.44 -1.22 -8.56
N GLN A 221 -26.94 -0.09 -9.09
CA GLN A 221 -27.63 1.22 -9.00
C GLN A 221 -28.26 1.73 -10.30
N ARG A 222 -28.52 0.86 -11.29
CA ARG A 222 -29.36 1.22 -12.44
C ARG A 222 -30.85 1.17 -11.98
N PRO A 223 -31.71 2.16 -12.31
CA PRO A 223 -33.11 2.15 -11.88
C PRO A 223 -33.80 0.85 -12.31
N ALA A 224 -34.57 0.28 -11.39
CA ALA A 224 -35.27 -0.98 -11.55
C ALA A 224 -36.26 -0.93 -12.72
N GLU A 225 -35.89 -1.55 -13.84
CA GLU A 225 -36.87 -2.18 -14.73
C GLU A 225 -36.92 -3.67 -14.38
N ALA A 226 -38.05 -4.06 -13.80
CA ALA A 226 -38.59 -5.40 -13.59
C ALA A 226 -37.63 -6.52 -13.12
N HIS A 227 -37.81 -6.92 -11.85
CA HIS A 227 -37.39 -8.23 -11.33
C HIS A 227 -37.87 -9.38 -12.23
N VAL A 228 -36.95 -10.25 -12.63
CA VAL A 228 -37.23 -11.69 -12.78
C VAL A 228 -36.16 -12.44 -11.99
N GLU A 229 -36.65 -13.43 -11.25
CA GLU A 229 -36.07 -14.12 -10.10
C GLU A 229 -34.72 -14.80 -10.35
N THR A 230 -33.87 -14.77 -9.33
CA THR A 230 -32.64 -15.56 -9.21
C THR A 230 -32.98 -17.06 -9.08
N PRO A 231 -32.10 -17.94 -9.60
CA PRO A 231 -31.36 -18.77 -8.65
C PRO A 231 -29.86 -18.90 -8.96
N GLU A 232 -29.10 -18.79 -7.88
CA GLU A 232 -27.86 -19.50 -7.51
C GLU A 232 -26.61 -19.50 -8.43
N LEU A 233 -25.50 -19.10 -7.78
CA LEU A 233 -24.12 -19.59 -7.95
C LEU A 233 -23.68 -19.93 -9.38
N ARG A 234 -23.09 -18.94 -10.05
CA ARG A 234 -22.01 -19.16 -11.02
C ARG A 234 -21.07 -17.96 -11.01
N ALA A 235 -19.78 -18.25 -10.83
CA ALA A 235 -18.70 -17.33 -11.17
C ALA A 235 -18.97 -16.70 -12.55
N PRO A 236 -18.57 -15.44 -12.81
CA PRO A 236 -18.76 -14.88 -14.14
C PRO A 236 -17.96 -15.73 -15.13
N ILE A 237 -18.69 -16.57 -15.85
CA ILE A 237 -18.29 -17.07 -17.15
C ILE A 237 -18.00 -15.81 -17.94
N ALA A 238 -16.71 -15.56 -18.22
CA ALA A 238 -16.31 -14.62 -19.25
C ALA A 238 -17.24 -14.87 -20.44
N ALA A 239 -17.99 -13.85 -20.87
CA ALA A 239 -18.81 -13.97 -22.08
C ALA A 239 -17.93 -14.59 -23.16
N ALA A 240 -18.26 -15.82 -23.57
CA ALA A 240 -17.35 -16.68 -24.30
C ALA A 240 -16.95 -16.00 -25.62
N GLY A 241 -15.82 -15.29 -25.62
CA GLY A 241 -15.33 -14.53 -26.77
C GLY A 241 -15.19 -13.02 -26.65
N ALA A 242 -15.34 -12.39 -25.48
CA ALA A 242 -15.05 -10.96 -25.31
C ALA A 242 -13.64 -10.72 -24.73
N ILE A 243 -12.84 -9.84 -25.34
CA ILE A 243 -11.50 -9.47 -24.85
C ILE A 243 -11.61 -8.32 -23.84
N TYR A 244 -10.93 -8.43 -22.70
CA TYR A 244 -10.96 -7.41 -21.64
C TYR A 244 -9.59 -7.25 -20.97
N LYS A 245 -9.30 -6.04 -20.47
CA LYS A 245 -8.05 -5.77 -19.75
C LYS A 245 -8.01 -6.57 -18.45
N GLY A 246 -6.86 -7.17 -18.13
CA GLY A 246 -6.69 -8.10 -17.02
C GLY A 246 -6.78 -9.57 -17.42
N MET A 247 -7.22 -9.89 -18.65
CA MET A 247 -7.24 -11.25 -19.19
C MET A 247 -5.81 -11.80 -19.32
N THR A 248 -5.57 -13.05 -18.93
CA THR A 248 -4.25 -13.66 -19.12
C THR A 248 -4.03 -14.08 -20.58
N LEU A 249 -2.78 -14.32 -20.99
CA LEU A 249 -2.50 -14.86 -22.32
C LEU A 249 -3.18 -16.21 -22.55
N ALA A 250 -3.23 -17.07 -21.52
CA ALA A 250 -3.89 -18.36 -21.59
C ALA A 250 -5.42 -18.22 -21.75
N ASP A 251 -6.04 -17.29 -21.03
CA ASP A 251 -7.47 -17.02 -21.17
C ASP A 251 -7.80 -16.44 -22.56
N ALA A 252 -6.92 -15.60 -23.11
CA ALA A 252 -7.05 -15.09 -24.47
C ALA A 252 -6.92 -16.20 -25.52
N GLU A 253 -5.97 -17.13 -25.35
CA GLU A 253 -5.83 -18.29 -26.24
C GLU A 253 -7.02 -19.25 -26.16
N GLN A 254 -7.60 -19.40 -24.97
CA GLN A 254 -8.82 -20.18 -24.77
C GLN A 254 -10.05 -19.51 -25.41
N ALA A 255 -10.12 -18.18 -25.41
CA ALA A 255 -11.24 -17.42 -25.95
C ALA A 255 -11.16 -17.16 -27.47
N PHE A 256 -9.96 -17.05 -28.04
CA PHE A 256 -9.71 -16.63 -29.42
C PHE A 256 -8.93 -17.64 -30.25
N GLY A 257 -8.53 -18.77 -29.66
CA GLY A 257 -7.59 -19.70 -30.28
C GLY A 257 -6.14 -19.24 -30.12
N ARG A 258 -5.19 -20.08 -30.57
CA ARG A 258 -3.76 -19.75 -30.51
C ARG A 258 -3.46 -18.47 -31.30
N ALA A 259 -2.57 -17.65 -30.77
CA ALA A 259 -2.14 -16.42 -31.44
C ALA A 259 -1.50 -16.73 -32.81
N GLU A 260 -1.91 -16.00 -33.85
CA GLU A 260 -1.33 -16.08 -35.20
C GLU A 260 0.11 -15.52 -35.22
N LYS A 261 0.38 -14.54 -34.36
CA LYS A 261 1.69 -13.93 -34.21
C LYS A 261 1.92 -13.51 -32.77
N THR A 262 3.08 -13.87 -32.24
CA THR A 262 3.55 -13.46 -30.92
C THR A 262 4.91 -12.78 -31.07
N SER A 263 5.07 -11.62 -30.43
CA SER A 263 6.34 -10.92 -30.29
C SER A 263 6.61 -10.71 -28.82
N GLU A 264 7.83 -10.99 -28.39
CA GLU A 264 8.25 -10.79 -27.01
C GLU A 264 9.35 -9.73 -26.96
N ARG A 265 9.25 -8.84 -25.97
CA ARG A 265 10.27 -7.84 -25.68
C ARG A 265 10.36 -7.61 -24.18
N THR A 266 11.51 -7.16 -23.74
CA THR A 266 11.72 -6.77 -22.34
C THR A 266 11.70 -5.25 -22.26
N GLU A 267 10.80 -4.69 -21.46
CA GLU A 267 10.83 -3.28 -21.08
C GLU A 267 11.38 -3.17 -19.65
N GLY A 268 12.67 -2.86 -19.53
CA GLY A 268 13.37 -2.87 -18.24
C GLY A 268 13.55 -4.29 -17.71
N ALA A 269 12.80 -4.64 -16.65
CA ALA A 269 12.78 -5.98 -16.07
C ALA A 269 11.46 -6.73 -16.36
N LEU A 270 10.52 -6.09 -17.06
CA LEU A 270 9.19 -6.65 -17.31
C LEU A 270 9.14 -7.32 -18.67
N ARG A 271 8.52 -8.51 -18.71
CA ARG A 271 8.24 -9.25 -19.92
C ARG A 271 6.98 -8.70 -20.58
N VAL A 272 7.12 -8.17 -21.79
CA VAL A 272 6.02 -7.67 -22.61
C VAL A 272 5.82 -8.59 -23.81
N VAL A 273 4.62 -9.14 -23.94
CA VAL A 273 4.23 -10.03 -25.03
C VAL A 273 3.13 -9.34 -25.84
N THR A 274 3.37 -9.11 -27.13
CA THR A 274 2.33 -8.69 -28.08
C THR A 274 1.82 -9.93 -28.81
N ALA A 275 0.55 -10.27 -28.66
CA ALA A 275 -0.09 -11.39 -29.35
C ALA A 275 -1.19 -10.90 -30.29
N THR A 276 -1.26 -11.48 -31.49
CA THR A 276 -2.32 -11.22 -32.48
C THR A 276 -3.22 -12.44 -32.59
N PHE A 277 -4.53 -12.23 -32.48
CA PHE A 277 -5.57 -13.23 -32.68
C PHE A 277 -6.47 -12.82 -33.85
N SER A 278 -7.12 -13.79 -34.48
CA SER A 278 -8.14 -13.54 -35.51
C SER A 278 -9.41 -14.33 -35.20
N ARG A 279 -10.57 -13.66 -35.25
CA ARG A 279 -11.88 -14.27 -35.01
C ARG A 279 -12.96 -13.51 -35.77
N ASP A 280 -13.82 -14.22 -36.50
CA ASP A 280 -15.03 -13.69 -37.14
C ASP A 280 -14.80 -12.34 -37.89
N ASP A 281 -13.81 -12.32 -38.79
CA ASP A 281 -13.33 -11.16 -39.58
C ASP A 281 -12.68 -10.00 -38.79
N GLN A 282 -12.42 -10.19 -37.50
CA GLN A 282 -11.72 -9.23 -36.66
C GLN A 282 -10.29 -9.68 -36.35
N ARG A 283 -9.33 -8.76 -36.50
CA ARG A 283 -7.97 -8.88 -36.00
C ARG A 283 -7.86 -8.21 -34.64
N ILE A 284 -7.42 -8.96 -33.65
CA ILE A 284 -7.25 -8.51 -32.27
C ILE A 284 -5.75 -8.49 -31.96
N VAL A 285 -5.22 -7.35 -31.55
CA VAL A 285 -3.82 -7.23 -31.09
C VAL A 285 -3.83 -6.89 -29.61
N GLY A 286 -3.29 -7.78 -28.78
CA GLY A 286 -3.17 -7.61 -27.32
C GLY A 286 -1.73 -7.43 -26.88
N GLU A 287 -1.50 -6.52 -25.93
CA GLU A 287 -0.21 -6.32 -25.25
C GLU A 287 -0.34 -6.78 -23.80
N PHE A 288 0.45 -7.79 -23.46
CA PHE A 288 0.46 -8.48 -22.18
C PHE A 288 1.74 -8.13 -21.44
N VAL A 289 1.65 -7.69 -20.19
CA VAL A 289 2.81 -7.44 -19.32
C VAL A 289 2.75 -8.45 -18.19
N GLU A 290 3.83 -9.21 -18.00
CA GLU A 290 3.88 -10.34 -17.06
C GLU A 290 2.69 -11.31 -17.23
N GLY A 291 2.27 -11.52 -18.49
CA GLY A 291 1.18 -12.42 -18.85
C GLY A 291 -0.23 -11.84 -18.72
N VAL A 292 -0.39 -10.57 -18.35
CA VAL A 292 -1.69 -9.91 -18.14
C VAL A 292 -1.95 -8.85 -19.23
N LEU A 293 -3.11 -8.92 -19.88
CA LEU A 293 -3.51 -8.00 -20.95
C LEU A 293 -3.75 -6.59 -20.41
N ILE A 294 -2.88 -5.63 -20.77
CA ILE A 294 -3.01 -4.23 -20.34
C ILE A 294 -3.65 -3.33 -21.40
N ARG A 295 -3.53 -3.73 -22.67
CA ARG A 295 -4.00 -2.96 -23.83
C ARG A 295 -4.37 -3.92 -24.95
N TYR A 296 -5.43 -3.59 -25.69
CA TYR A 296 -5.75 -4.27 -26.94
C TYR A 296 -6.30 -3.28 -27.98
N SER A 297 -6.25 -3.69 -29.24
CA SER A 297 -6.95 -3.05 -30.35
C SER A 297 -7.66 -4.10 -31.18
N ILE A 298 -8.87 -3.79 -31.61
CA ILE A 298 -9.66 -4.62 -32.54
C ILE A 298 -9.79 -3.82 -33.84
N SER A 299 -9.44 -4.45 -34.95
CA SER A 299 -9.62 -3.91 -36.30
C SER A 299 -10.35 -4.93 -37.16
N SER A 300 -11.24 -4.50 -38.05
CA SER A 300 -11.67 -5.35 -39.16
C SER A 300 -10.44 -5.81 -39.94
N ARG A 301 -10.44 -7.06 -40.39
CA ARG A 301 -9.58 -7.43 -41.52
C ARG A 301 -9.96 -6.64 -42.77
#